data_AF-A0A661WIF3-F1
#
_entry.id   AF-A0A661WIF3-F1
#
_cell.length_a   1.000
_cell.length_b   1.000
_cell.length_c   1.000
_cell.angle_alpha   90.00
_cell.angle_beta   90.00
_cell.angle_gamma   90.00
#
_symmetry.space_group_name_H-M   'P 1'
#
loop_
_entity.id
_entity.type
_entity.pdbx_description
1 polymer ?
#
loop_
_entity_poly.entity_id
_entity_poly.type
_entity_poly.pdbx_seq_one_letter_code
_entity_poly.pdbx_strand_id
1 'polypeptide(L)'
;MGKGSKRRQGMGYATSKYAQSTRAKGGSWVQDPVTGELIPKSEVSATRSRPNAPYVMGDIEPFQSPITKELITDRGQLRRHNKEHGVTNVADYSPEFISKRSKIRDDNMTGNTRQAQAERRELINRELQRNGI
;
A
#
# COMPACT_ATOMS: atom_id res chain seq x y z
N MET A 1 31.93 -45.82 -58.57
CA MET A 1 30.67 -45.52 -59.28
C MET A 1 29.72 -44.86 -58.30
N GLY A 2 29.22 -43.66 -58.65
CA GLY A 2 28.59 -42.72 -57.72
C GLY A 2 27.07 -42.85 -57.60
N LYS A 3 26.55 -42.38 -56.46
CA LYS A 3 25.16 -41.94 -56.22
C LYS A 3 25.28 -40.96 -55.04
N GLY A 4 25.24 -39.63 -55.22
CA GLY A 4 24.09 -38.85 -55.67
C GLY A 4 23.69 -37.91 -54.53
N SER A 5 24.29 -36.72 -54.47
CA SER A 5 24.02 -35.71 -53.44
C SER A 5 22.63 -35.10 -53.64
N LYS A 6 21.63 -35.57 -52.89
CA LYS A 6 20.33 -34.90 -52.79
C LYS A 6 20.35 -33.87 -51.66
N ARG A 7 21.18 -32.84 -51.80
CA ARG A 7 20.94 -31.58 -51.07
C ARG A 7 20.08 -30.70 -51.95
N ARG A 8 18.80 -30.57 -51.60
CA ARG A 8 17.95 -29.48 -52.11
C ARG A 8 18.69 -28.18 -51.81
N GLN A 9 19.01 -27.41 -52.84
CA GLN A 9 19.44 -26.02 -52.65
C GLN A 9 18.27 -25.31 -51.95
N GLY A 10 18.44 -25.06 -50.65
CA GLY A 10 17.54 -24.16 -49.93
C GLY A 10 17.59 -22.84 -50.67
N MET A 11 16.44 -22.43 -51.21
CA MET A 11 16.25 -21.15 -51.86
C MET A 11 16.75 -20.09 -50.87
N GLY A 12 17.90 -19.50 -51.17
CA GLY A 12 18.53 -18.51 -50.32
C GLY A 12 17.62 -17.30 -50.27
N TYR A 13 16.80 -17.21 -49.22
CA TYR A 13 16.18 -15.95 -48.88
C TYR A 13 17.35 -15.01 -48.59
N ALA A 14 17.60 -14.07 -49.51
CA ALA A 14 18.49 -12.96 -49.24
C ALA A 14 17.90 -12.25 -48.03
N THR A 15 18.43 -12.52 -46.84
CA THR A 15 18.13 -11.74 -45.64
C THR A 15 18.45 -10.31 -46.02
N SER A 16 17.42 -9.48 -46.15
CA SER A 16 17.56 -8.11 -46.62
C SER A 16 18.64 -7.42 -45.80
N LYS A 17 19.55 -6.72 -46.48
CA LYS A 17 20.62 -5.91 -45.85
C LYS A 17 20.08 -4.73 -45.02
N TYR A 18 18.77 -4.68 -44.75
CA TYR A 18 18.04 -3.49 -44.27
C TYR A 18 17.17 -3.76 -43.05
N ALA A 19 17.54 -4.70 -42.16
CA ALA A 19 16.80 -4.95 -40.93
C ALA A 19 17.65 -4.95 -39.66
N GLN A 20 18.81 -4.28 -39.68
CA GLN A 20 19.37 -3.78 -38.43
C GLN A 20 18.82 -2.38 -38.22
N SER A 21 17.59 -2.29 -37.69
CA SER A 21 17.15 -1.01 -37.13
C SER A 21 18.10 -0.71 -35.98
N THR A 22 18.94 0.31 -36.15
CA THR A 22 19.68 0.91 -35.05
C THR A 22 18.64 1.49 -34.11
N ARG A 23 18.14 0.69 -33.16
CA ARG A 23 17.33 1.20 -32.06
C ARG A 23 18.14 2.34 -31.45
N ALA A 24 17.62 3.56 -31.55
CA ALA A 24 18.19 4.69 -30.85
C ALA A 24 18.35 4.27 -29.39
N LYS A 25 19.58 4.28 -28.87
CA LYS A 25 19.83 3.99 -27.47
C LYS A 25 19.22 5.15 -26.68
N GLY A 26 17.97 4.98 -26.24
CA GLY A 26 17.33 5.96 -25.36
C GLY A 26 18.16 6.08 -24.08
N GLY A 27 18.72 7.26 -23.83
CA GLY A 27 19.35 7.56 -22.56
C GLY A 27 18.30 7.55 -21.46
N SER A 28 18.55 6.83 -20.36
CA SER A 28 17.76 6.96 -19.13
C SER A 28 18.33 8.13 -18.33
N TRP A 29 17.48 9.09 -18.02
CA TRP A 29 17.83 10.29 -17.26
C TRP A 29 17.24 10.19 -15.86
N VAL A 30 17.92 10.75 -14.87
CA VAL A 30 17.47 10.82 -13.48
C VAL A 30 17.58 12.26 -13.03
N GLN A 31 16.56 12.77 -12.33
CA GLN A 31 16.61 14.10 -11.73
C GLN A 31 17.51 14.07 -10.49
N ASP A 32 18.51 14.93 -10.44
CA ASP A 32 19.33 15.11 -9.25
C ASP A 32 18.49 15.78 -8.15
N PRO A 33 18.33 15.17 -6.97
CA PRO A 33 17.52 15.73 -5.90
C PRO A 33 18.13 17.00 -5.27
N VAL A 34 19.41 17.29 -5.50
CA VAL A 34 20.11 18.46 -4.94
C VAL A 34 20.11 19.63 -5.91
N THR A 35 20.50 19.40 -7.16
CA THR A 35 20.58 20.46 -8.18
C THR A 35 19.28 20.63 -8.98
N GLY A 36 18.41 19.61 -9.00
CA GLY A 36 17.18 19.61 -9.78
C GLY A 36 17.37 19.33 -11.27
N GLU A 37 18.62 19.19 -11.73
CA GLU A 37 18.98 18.97 -13.14
C GLU A 37 18.84 17.50 -13.54
N LEU A 38 18.63 17.25 -14.84
CA LEU A 38 18.57 15.90 -15.39
C LEU A 38 19.97 15.41 -15.75
N ILE A 39 20.45 14.41 -15.01
CA ILE A 39 21.77 13.80 -15.21
C ILE A 39 21.59 12.43 -15.89
N PRO A 40 22.49 12.03 -16.83
CA PRO A 40 22.49 10.69 -17.39
C PRO A 40 22.62 9.63 -16.30
N LYS A 41 21.79 8.57 -16.34
CA LYS A 41 21.77 7.51 -15.32
C LYS A 41 23.13 6.81 -15.13
N SER A 42 23.99 6.80 -16.14
CA SER A 42 25.36 6.27 -16.06
C SER A 42 26.28 7.07 -15.14
N GLU A 43 26.01 8.36 -14.96
CA GLU A 43 26.80 9.28 -14.13
C GLU A 43 26.26 9.39 -12.70
N VAL A 44 25.10 8.77 -12.43
CA VAL A 44 24.57 8.63 -11.08
C VAL A 44 25.47 7.67 -10.30
N SER A 45 26.49 8.24 -9.65
CA SER A 45 27.35 7.51 -8.75
C SER A 45 26.51 6.82 -7.67
N ALA A 46 26.74 5.52 -7.46
CA ALA A 46 26.09 4.72 -6.42
C ALA A 46 26.27 5.34 -5.01
N THR A 47 27.27 6.20 -4.85
CA THR A 47 27.59 6.96 -3.65
C THR A 47 26.61 8.13 -3.36
N ARG A 48 25.96 8.71 -4.38
CA ARG A 48 24.93 9.76 -4.22
C ARG A 48 23.54 9.18 -4.00
N SER A 49 23.31 7.96 -4.47
CA SER A 49 22.17 7.18 -4.03
C SER A 49 22.38 6.89 -2.55
N ARG A 50 21.42 7.26 -1.69
CA ARG A 50 21.48 6.95 -0.25
C ARG A 50 21.94 5.50 -0.10
N PRO A 51 22.86 5.19 0.83
CA PRO A 51 23.27 3.81 1.02
C PRO A 51 21.99 2.99 1.19
N ASN A 52 21.81 1.99 0.33
CA ASN A 52 20.70 1.04 0.41
C ASN A 52 20.98 0.13 1.62
N ALA A 53 21.04 0.75 2.80
CA ALA A 53 21.23 0.09 4.06
C ALA A 53 19.83 -0.30 4.57
N PRO A 54 19.67 -1.53 5.07
CA PRO A 54 18.43 -1.91 5.71
C PRO A 54 18.16 -0.96 6.88
N TYR A 55 16.98 -0.36 6.90
CA TYR A 55 16.54 0.43 8.04
C TYR A 55 16.21 -0.52 9.20
N VAL A 56 17.03 -0.47 10.26
CA VAL A 56 16.77 -1.20 11.49
C VAL A 56 15.91 -0.32 12.38
N MET A 57 14.64 -0.68 12.53
CA MET A 57 13.78 -0.03 13.52
C MET A 57 14.31 -0.32 14.92
N GLY A 58 14.41 0.73 15.75
CA GLY A 58 14.69 0.58 17.17
C GLY A 58 13.59 -0.20 17.90
N ASP A 59 13.93 -0.66 19.10
CA ASP A 59 12.96 -1.26 20.01
C ASP A 59 11.87 -0.26 20.42
N ILE A 60 10.78 -0.80 20.94
CA ILE A 60 9.67 0.03 21.44
C ILE A 60 10.03 0.58 22.80
N GLU A 61 9.58 1.81 23.09
CA GLU A 61 9.64 2.34 24.44
C GLU A 61 8.80 1.47 25.39
N PRO A 62 9.34 1.09 26.57
CA PRO A 62 8.59 0.33 27.54
C PRO A 62 7.32 1.07 27.97
N PHE A 63 6.19 0.36 27.97
CA PHE A 63 4.91 0.94 28.41
C PHE A 63 4.07 -0.09 29.14
N GLN A 64 3.13 0.39 29.97
CA GLN A 64 2.20 -0.47 30.68
C GLN A 64 0.95 -0.73 29.83
N SER A 65 0.58 -1.99 29.65
CA SER A 65 -0.65 -2.35 28.94
C SER A 65 -1.87 -1.78 29.67
N PRO A 66 -2.79 -1.08 28.97
CA PRO A 66 -3.99 -0.56 29.61
C PRO A 66 -4.95 -1.65 30.08
N ILE A 67 -4.85 -2.86 29.53
CA ILE A 67 -5.78 -3.97 29.77
C ILE A 67 -5.29 -4.83 30.95
N THR A 68 -4.06 -5.32 30.89
CA THR A 68 -3.51 -6.24 31.92
C THR A 68 -2.65 -5.55 32.97
N LYS A 69 -2.25 -4.29 32.74
CA LYS A 69 -1.29 -3.57 33.57
C LYS A 69 0.12 -4.19 33.59
N GLU A 70 0.40 -5.11 32.67
CA GLU A 70 1.75 -5.67 32.49
C GLU A 70 2.67 -4.64 31.82
N LEU A 71 3.95 -4.68 32.19
CA LEU A 71 4.97 -3.87 31.55
C LEU A 71 5.45 -4.59 30.28
N ILE A 72 5.21 -3.97 29.12
CA ILE A 72 5.67 -4.45 27.82
C ILE A 72 6.97 -3.72 27.49
N THR A 73 8.07 -4.47 27.41
CA THR A 73 9.41 -3.90 27.15
C THR A 73 9.90 -4.15 25.73
N ASP A 74 9.35 -5.15 25.03
CA ASP A 74 9.84 -5.56 23.71
C ASP A 74 8.69 -5.87 22.72
N ARG A 75 9.01 -5.88 21.42
CA ARG A 75 8.03 -6.14 20.35
C ARG A 75 7.50 -7.59 20.36
N GLY A 76 8.26 -8.54 20.90
CA GLY A 76 7.84 -9.94 21.00
C GLY A 76 6.76 -10.14 22.06
N GLN A 77 6.92 -9.52 23.22
CA GLN A 77 5.95 -9.42 24.31
C GLN A 77 4.67 -8.76 23.80
N LEU A 78 4.79 -7.62 23.09
CA LEU A 78 3.64 -6.96 22.49
C LEU A 78 2.85 -7.88 21.56
N ARG A 79 3.54 -8.66 20.70
CA ARG A 79 2.89 -9.61 19.79
C ARG A 79 2.17 -10.74 20.53
N ARG A 80 2.77 -11.29 21.59
CA ARG A 80 2.14 -12.34 22.41
C ARG A 80 0.91 -11.80 23.15
N HIS A 81 1.07 -10.66 23.82
CA HIS A 81 0.00 -9.96 24.52
C HIS A 81 -1.19 -9.67 23.58
N ASN A 82 -0.91 -9.11 22.40
CA ASN A 82 -1.93 -8.83 21.38
C ASN A 82 -2.68 -10.09 20.93
N LYS A 83 -1.95 -11.20 20.72
CA LYS A 83 -2.54 -12.47 20.31
C LYS A 83 -3.39 -13.10 21.42
N GLU A 84 -2.91 -13.08 22.66
CA GLU A 84 -3.57 -13.68 23.81
C GLU A 84 -4.87 -12.95 24.19
N HIS A 85 -4.88 -11.61 24.09
CA HIS A 85 -6.04 -10.79 24.45
C HIS A 85 -6.90 -10.38 23.25
N GLY A 86 -6.57 -10.84 22.03
CA GLY A 86 -7.32 -10.49 20.82
C GLY A 86 -7.31 -8.99 20.50
N VAL A 87 -6.22 -8.30 20.84
CA VAL A 87 -6.05 -6.86 20.61
C VAL A 87 -4.99 -6.57 19.56
N THR A 88 -5.05 -5.37 18.97
CA THR A 88 -4.14 -4.93 17.91
C THR A 88 -3.51 -3.60 18.28
N ASN A 89 -2.34 -3.30 17.72
CA ASN A 89 -1.69 -2.03 18.01
C ASN A 89 -2.46 -0.88 17.35
N VAL A 90 -2.60 0.24 18.06
CA VAL A 90 -3.21 1.46 17.54
C VAL A 90 -2.40 2.02 16.36
N ALA A 91 -1.07 1.84 16.38
CA ALA A 91 -0.18 2.30 15.31
C ALA A 91 -0.45 1.62 13.95
N ASP A 92 -1.17 0.49 13.93
CA ASP A 92 -1.52 -0.20 12.69
C ASP A 92 -2.68 0.50 11.94
N TYR A 93 -3.38 1.45 12.57
CA TYR A 93 -4.50 2.16 11.99
C TYR A 93 -4.16 3.63 11.73
N SER A 94 -4.65 4.16 10.61
CA SER A 94 -4.52 5.59 10.32
C SER A 94 -5.37 6.43 11.29
N PRO A 95 -4.96 7.66 11.63
CA PRO A 95 -5.77 8.58 12.43
C PRO A 95 -7.18 8.79 11.85
N GLU A 96 -7.29 8.82 10.51
CA GLU A 96 -8.57 8.93 9.81
C GLU A 96 -9.48 7.72 10.03
N PHE A 97 -8.92 6.51 10.06
CA PHE A 97 -9.69 5.30 10.35
C PHE A 97 -10.26 5.35 11.77
N ILE A 98 -9.43 5.75 12.73
CA ILE A 98 -9.82 5.84 14.14
C ILE A 98 -10.92 6.89 14.33
N SER A 99 -10.76 8.08 13.75
CA SER A 99 -11.74 9.17 13.86
C SER A 99 -13.09 8.78 13.22
N LYS A 100 -13.06 8.16 12.04
CA LYS A 100 -14.27 7.65 11.36
C LYS A 100 -14.99 6.62 12.22
N ARG A 101 -14.26 5.67 12.82
CA ARG A 101 -14.85 4.65 13.71
C ARG A 101 -15.38 5.24 15.01
N SER A 102 -14.74 6.27 15.56
CA SER A 102 -15.26 7.00 16.73
C SER A 102 -16.59 7.66 16.40
N LYS A 103 -16.66 8.42 15.31
CA LYS A 103 -17.88 9.11 14.88
C LYS A 103 -19.06 8.14 14.70
N ILE A 104 -18.81 6.99 14.09
CA ILE A 104 -19.85 5.95 13.93
C ILE A 104 -20.36 5.47 15.29
N ARG A 105 -19.47 5.26 16.28
CA ARG A 105 -19.86 4.87 17.63
C ARG A 105 -20.69 5.96 18.31
N ASP A 106 -20.27 7.22 18.17
CA ASP A 106 -20.98 8.37 18.73
C ASP A 106 -22.37 8.53 18.08
N ASP A 107 -22.46 8.38 16.76
CA ASP A 107 -23.73 8.42 16.01
C ASP A 107 -24.67 7.29 16.44
N ASN A 108 -24.14 6.09 16.69
CA ASN A 108 -24.91 4.96 17.22
C ASN A 108 -25.44 5.23 18.63
N MET A 109 -24.61 5.78 19.52
CA MET A 109 -24.98 6.09 20.91
C MET A 109 -26.00 7.24 21.01
N THR A 110 -25.86 8.24 20.15
CA THR A 110 -26.74 9.42 20.12
C THR A 110 -28.01 9.21 19.30
N GLY A 111 -28.16 8.05 18.64
CA GLY A 111 -29.29 7.78 17.76
C GLY A 111 -29.33 8.71 16.54
N ASN A 112 -28.16 9.22 16.11
CA ASN A 112 -28.00 10.00 14.89
C ASN A 112 -27.79 9.13 13.64
N THR A 113 -27.88 7.80 13.80
CA THR A 113 -27.91 6.90 12.66
C THR A 113 -29.12 7.19 11.78
N ARG A 114 -28.94 6.99 10.47
CA ARG A 114 -30.02 7.18 9.49
C ARG A 114 -31.26 6.35 9.82
N GLN A 115 -31.06 5.16 10.36
CA GLN A 115 -32.14 4.27 10.79
C GLN A 115 -32.88 4.82 12.01
N ALA A 116 -32.18 5.21 13.08
CA ALA A 116 -32.81 5.78 14.26
C ALA A 116 -33.56 7.08 13.96
N GLN A 117 -33.05 7.89 13.03
CA GLN A 117 -33.75 9.09 12.55
C GLN A 117 -35.02 8.75 11.75
N ALA A 118 -35.00 7.70 10.93
CA ALA A 118 -36.16 7.26 10.18
C ALA A 118 -37.26 6.71 11.11
N GLU A 119 -36.89 5.82 12.03
CA GLU A 119 -37.80 5.27 13.05
C GLU A 119 -38.43 6.39 13.90
N ARG A 120 -37.64 7.40 14.28
CA ARG A 120 -38.12 8.58 15.00
C ARG A 120 -39.15 9.37 14.18
N ARG A 121 -38.88 9.62 12.90
CA ARG A 121 -39.83 10.33 12.02
C ARG A 121 -41.11 9.55 11.82
N GLU A 122 -41.03 8.24 11.62
CA GLU A 122 -42.20 7.37 11.47
C GLU A 122 -43.05 7.34 12.75
N LEU A 123 -42.41 7.29 13.92
CA LEU A 123 -43.10 7.35 15.20
C LEU A 123 -43.83 8.68 15.38
N ILE A 124 -43.18 9.80 15.07
CA ILE A 124 -43.81 11.13 15.11
C ILE A 124 -45.02 11.19 14.18
N ASN A 125 -44.87 10.77 12.92
CA ASN A 125 -45.95 10.81 11.94
C ASN A 125 -47.14 9.94 12.37
N ARG A 126 -46.89 8.78 12.98
CA ARG A 126 -47.93 7.88 13.48
C ARG A 126 -48.69 8.49 14.66
N GLU A 127 -47.99 9.13 15.58
CA GLU A 127 -48.61 9.79 16.73
C GLU A 127 -49.41 11.04 16.31
N LEU A 128 -48.96 11.79 15.30
CA LEU A 128 -49.72 12.90 14.72
C LEU A 128 -51.05 12.42 14.12
N GLN A 129 -51.00 11.39 13.26
CA GLN A 129 -52.19 10.78 12.68
C GLN A 129 -53.17 10.24 13.73
N ARG A 130 -52.64 9.63 14.81
CA ARG A 130 -53.45 9.12 15.92
C ARG A 130 -54.17 10.23 16.68
N ASN A 131 -53.51 11.37 16.88
CA ASN A 131 -54.05 12.51 17.61
C ASN A 131 -54.87 13.47 16.74
N GLY A 132 -55.03 13.17 15.45
CA GLY A 132 -55.90 13.93 14.54
C GLY A 132 -55.37 15.32 14.17
N ILE A 133 -54.05 15.50 14.19
CA ILE A 133 -53.33 16.70 13.70
C ILE A 133 -52.61 16.31 12.41
#